data_AF-H1YFZ7-F1
#
_entry.id   AF-H1YFZ7-F1
#
_cell.length_a   1.000
_cell.length_b   1.000
_cell.length_c   1.000
_cell.angle_alpha   90.00
_cell.angle_beta   90.00
_cell.angle_gamma   90.00
#
_symmetry.space_group_name_H-M   'P 1'
#
loop_
_entity.id
_entity.type
_entity.pdbx_description
1 polymer ?
#
loop_
_entity_poly.entity_id
_entity_poly.type
_entity_poly.pdbx_seq_one_letter_code
_entity_poly.pdbx_strand_id
1 'polypeptide(L)' 'MYDSSLKAKWDYENSIAFAEELAEERGIQKGIEKGIEQGIEKGEYKKSIKVAIEMKKEGIPNTQIAKFIKLPIEVIEKL' A
#
# COMPACT_ATOMS: atom_id res chain seq x y z
N MET A 1 -46.33 -15.87 -21.68
CA MET A 1 -45.71 -16.35 -20.43
C MET A 1 -44.24 -16.76 -20.61
N TYR A 2 -43.87 -17.44 -21.70
CA TYR A 2 -42.49 -17.91 -21.95
C TYR A 2 -41.42 -16.80 -22.05
N ASP A 3 -41.81 -15.64 -22.56
CA ASP A 3 -40.91 -14.49 -22.79
C ASP A 3 -40.45 -13.83 -21.47
N SER A 4 -41.35 -13.76 -20.48
CA SER A 4 -41.06 -13.12 -19.19
C SER A 4 -40.08 -13.93 -18.34
N SER A 5 -40.12 -15.26 -18.41
CA SER A 5 -39.17 -16.12 -17.70
C SER A 5 -37.77 -16.09 -18.31
N LEU A 6 -37.69 -15.98 -19.63
CA LEU A 6 -36.40 -15.90 -20.33
C LEU A 6 -35.72 -14.55 -20.05
N LYS A 7 -36.49 -13.45 -20.08
CA LYS A 7 -36.01 -12.12 -19.73
C LYS A 7 -35.50 -12.04 -18.29
N ALA A 8 -36.23 -12.58 -17.33
CA ALA A 8 -35.81 -12.59 -15.92
C ALA A 8 -34.51 -13.37 -15.69
N LYS A 9 -34.30 -14.45 -16.45
CA LYS A 9 -33.04 -15.22 -16.39
C LYS A 9 -31.87 -14.40 -16.93
N TRP A 10 -32.04 -13.70 -18.05
CA TRP A 10 -31.01 -12.82 -18.60
C TRP A 10 -30.71 -11.62 -17.71
N ASP A 11 -31.73 -10.99 -17.12
CA ASP A 11 -31.52 -9.88 -16.18
C ASP A 11 -30.72 -10.34 -14.95
N TYR A 12 -31.00 -11.55 -14.45
CA TYR A 12 -30.24 -12.15 -13.37
C TYR A 12 -28.79 -12.48 -13.77
N GLU A 13 -28.58 -13.14 -14.91
CA GLU A 13 -27.24 -13.47 -15.43
C GLU A 13 -26.41 -12.20 -15.66
N ASN A 14 -27.01 -11.16 -16.25
CA ASN A 14 -26.36 -9.87 -16.46
C ASN A 14 -26.00 -9.19 -15.13
N SER A 15 -26.88 -9.28 -14.13
CA SER A 15 -26.59 -8.70 -12.80
C SER A 15 -25.44 -9.39 -12.10
N ILE A 16 -25.31 -10.71 -12.24
CA ILE A 16 -24.19 -11.47 -11.70
C ILE A 16 -22.90 -11.11 -12.43
N ALA A 17 -22.92 -11.13 -13.77
CA ALA A 17 -21.75 -10.80 -14.56
C ALA A 17 -21.22 -9.39 -14.25
N PHE A 18 -22.12 -8.42 -14.11
CA PHE A 18 -21.77 -7.06 -13.70
C PHE A 18 -21.20 -7.01 -12.28
N ALA A 19 -21.76 -7.77 -11.34
CA ALA A 19 -21.24 -7.84 -9.98
C ALA A 19 -19.85 -8.49 -9.91
N GLU A 20 -19.60 -9.53 -10.71
CA GLU A 20 -18.30 -10.19 -10.84
C GLU A 20 -17.25 -9.25 -11.44
N GLU A 21 -17.57 -8.58 -12.54
CA GLU A 21 -16.69 -7.59 -13.18
C GLU A 21 -16.33 -6.45 -12.22
N LEU A 22 -17.34 -5.90 -11.52
CA LEU A 22 -17.12 -4.85 -10.54
C LEU A 22 -16.31 -5.33 -9.32
N ALA A 23 -16.49 -6.58 -8.91
CA ALA A 23 -15.72 -7.18 -7.81
C ALA A 23 -14.25 -7.38 -8.21
N GLU A 24 -13.99 -7.85 -9.43
CA GLU A 24 -12.65 -8.00 -9.98
C GLU A 24 -11.95 -6.64 -10.09
N GLU A 25 -12.61 -5.65 -10.69
CA GLU A 25 -12.05 -4.30 -10.83
C GLU A 25 -11.68 -3.70 -9.47
N ARG A 26 -12.61 -3.78 -8.50
CA ARG A 26 -12.37 -3.31 -7.12
C ARG A 26 -11.28 -4.10 -6.41
N GLY A 27 -11.18 -5.40 -6.67
CA GLY A 27 -10.15 -6.28 -6.12
C GLY A 27 -8.77 -5.86 -6.59
N ILE A 28 -8.62 -5.63 -7.90
CA ILE A 28 -7.38 -5.18 -8.54
C ILE A 28 -7.00 -3.80 -8.02
N GLN A 29 -7.92 -2.83 -8.03
CA GLN A 29 -7.65 -1.47 -7.55
C GLN A 29 -7.16 -1.46 -6.10
N LYS A 30 -7.86 -2.16 -5.19
CA LYS A 30 -7.46 -2.26 -3.78
C LYS A 30 -6.12 -2.97 -3.61
N GLY A 31 -5.84 -3.98 -4.42
CA GLY A 31 -4.56 -4.71 -4.40
C GLY A 31 -3.39 -3.80 -4.80
N ILE A 32 -3.56 -3.05 -5.89
CA ILE A 32 -2.57 -2.10 -6.39
C ILE A 32 -2.34 -0.97 -5.37
N GLU A 33 -3.40 -0.36 -4.86
CA GLU A 33 -3.32 0.74 -3.89
C GLU A 33 -2.53 0.33 -2.64
N LYS A 34 -2.90 -0.81 -2.03
CA LYS A 34 -2.17 -1.37 -0.87
C LYS A 34 -0.72 -1.71 -1.21
N GLY A 35 -0.46 -2.24 -2.40
CA GLY A 35 0.89 -2.58 -2.84
C GLY A 35 1.77 -1.34 -3.00
N ILE A 36 1.24 -0.27 -3.59
CA ILE A 36 1.92 1.00 -3.77
C ILE A 36 2.19 1.65 -2.42
N GLU A 37 1.20 1.75 -1.54
CA GLU A 37 1.32 2.35 -0.21
C GLU A 37 2.42 1.64 0.61
N GLN A 38 2.36 0.31 0.71
CA GLN A 38 3.39 -0.47 1.39
C GLN A 38 4.78 -0.34 0.75
N GLY A 39 4.83 -0.21 -0.59
CA GLY A 39 6.07 0.00 -1.33
C GLY A 39 6.71 1.34 -1.02
N ILE A 40 5.91 2.41 -0.99
CA ILE A 40 6.35 3.77 -0.66
C ILE A 40 6.85 3.82 0.78
N GLU A 41 6.07 3.35 1.75
CA GLU A 41 6.46 3.35 3.17
C GLU A 41 7.78 2.60 3.40
N LYS A 42 7.91 1.38 2.83
CA LYS A 42 9.16 0.61 2.92
C LYS A 42 10.32 1.33 2.24
N GLY A 43 10.08 2.03 1.13
CA GLY A 43 11.08 2.81 0.42
C GLY A 43 11.57 4.00 1.23
N GLU A 44 10.64 4.79 1.79
CA GLU A 44 10.93 5.92 2.65
C GLU A 44 11.68 5.50 3.92
N TYR A 45 11.26 4.41 4.56
CA TYR A 45 11.95 3.86 5.73
C TYR A 45 13.37 3.39 5.40
N LYS A 46 13.57 2.71 4.26
CA LYS A 46 14.93 2.32 3.83
C LYS A 46 15.80 3.53 3.52
N LYS A 47 15.23 4.58 2.93
CA LYS A 47 15.93 5.82 2.63
C LYS A 47 16.33 6.55 3.92
N SER A 48 15.41 6.64 4.89
CA SER A 48 15.67 7.27 6.18
C SER A 48 16.79 6.56 6.95
N ILE A 49 16.83 5.22 6.91
CA ILE A 49 17.94 4.42 7.45
C ILE A 49 19.26 4.72 6.75
N LYS A 50 19.29 4.74 5.40
CA LYS A 50 20.52 5.04 4.66
C LYS A 50 21.09 6.41 5.03
N VAL A 51 20.22 7.42 5.10
CA VAL A 51 20.60 8.77 5.53
C VAL A 51 21.13 8.76 6.97
N ALA A 52 20.50 8.02 7.88
CA ALA A 52 20.98 7.88 9.27
C ALA A 52 22.40 7.28 9.34
N ILE A 53 22.66 6.26 8.53
CA ILE A 53 23.98 5.61 8.44
C ILE A 53 25.03 6.59 7.90
N GLU A 54 24.70 7.35 6.85
CA GLU A 54 25.60 8.37 6.30
C GLU A 54 25.91 9.46 7.32
N MET A 55 24.89 9.99 8.02
CA MET A 55 25.07 10.98 9.09
C MET A 55 25.93 10.44 10.23
N LYS A 56 25.79 9.17 10.60
CA LYS A 56 26.61 8.52 11.62
C LYS A 56 28.07 8.39 11.19
N LYS A 57 28.32 8.11 9.90
CA LYS A 57 29.68 8.09 9.33
C LYS A 57 30.34 9.46 9.31
N GLU A 58 29.56 10.52 9.12
CA GLU A 58 30.03 11.90 9.20
C GLU A 58 30.29 12.37 10.64
N GLY A 59 30.02 11.53 11.65
CA GLY A 59 30.27 11.84 13.06
C GLY A 59 29.19 12.70 13.71
N ILE A 60 28.01 12.79 13.10
CA ILE A 60 26.88 13.53 13.67
C ILE A 60 26.35 12.76 14.91
N PRO A 61 26.11 13.43 16.04
CA PRO A 61 25.52 12.82 17.23
C PRO A 61 24.17 12.15 16.97
N ASN A 62 23.96 10.96 17.53
CA ASN A 62 22.69 10.20 17.41
C ASN A 62 21.46 11.02 17.82
N THR A 63 21.60 11.94 18.78
CA THR A 63 20.52 12.85 19.21
C THR A 63 20.06 13.81 18.11
N GLN A 64 21.00 14.33 17.31
CA GLN A 64 20.69 15.18 16.15
C GLN A 64 20.11 14.36 15.00
N ILE A 65 20.67 13.17 14.73
CA ILE A 65 20.15 12.25 13.71
C ILE A 65 18.68 11.88 14.01
N ALA A 66 18.38 11.57 15.28
CA ALA A 66 17.02 11.27 15.73
C ALA A 66 16.06 12.43 15.49
N LYS A 67 16.52 13.67 15.75
CA LYS A 67 15.74 14.88 15.52
C LYS A 67 15.47 15.15 14.03
N PHE A 68 16.46 14.95 13.16
CA PHE A 68 16.33 15.21 11.72
C PHE A 68 15.47 14.16 11.01
N ILE A 69 15.68 12.89 11.34
CA ILE A 69 15.04 11.76 10.66
C ILE A 69 13.71 11.39 11.33
N LYS A 70 13.44 11.96 12.52
CA LYS A 70 12.26 11.67 13.35
C LYS A 70 12.13 10.18 13.67
N LEU A 71 13.28 9.50 13.79
CA LEU A 71 13.35 8.11 14.24
C LEU A 71 13.67 8.05 15.73
N PRO A 72 13.19 7.02 16.44
CA PRO A 72 13.58 6.77 17.83
C PRO A 72 15.09 6.63 17.94
N ILE A 73 15.68 7.16 19.01
CA ILE A 73 17.12 7.10 19.21
C ILE A 73 17.62 5.65 19.31
N GLU A 74 16.79 4.76 19.87
CA GLU A 74 17.03 3.32 19.96
C GLU A 74 17.23 2.66 18.59
N VAL A 75 16.52 3.15 17.56
CA VAL A 75 16.68 2.64 16.19
C VAL A 75 18.03 3.07 15.65
N ILE A 76 18.43 4.32 15.89
CA ILE A 76 19.71 4.88 15.41
C ILE A 76 20.92 4.29 16.14
N GLU A 77 20.76 3.93 17.41
CA GLU A 77 21.81 3.23 18.17
C GLU A 77 22.05 1.80 17.65
N LYS A 78 21.00 1.13 17.16
CA LYS A 78 21.08 -0.22 16.57
C LYS A 78 21.57 -0.25 15.12
N LEU A 79 21.60 0.88 14.42
CA LEU A 79 22.15 1.03 13.06
C LEU A 79 23.67 1.07 13.06
#